data_AF-A0A7S1KMC5-F1
#
_entry.id   AF-A0A7S1KMC5-F1
#
_cell.length_a   1.000
_cell.length_b   1.000
_cell.length_c   1.000
_cell.angle_alpha   90.00
_cell.angle_beta   90.00
_cell.angle_gamma   90.00
#
_symmetry.space_group_name_H-M   'P 1'
#
loop_
_entity.id
_entity.type
_entity.pdbx_description
1 polymer ?
#
loop_
_entity_poly.entity_id
_entity_poly.type
_entity_poly.pdbx_seq_one_letter_code
_entity_poly.pdbx_strand_id
1 'polypeptide(L)'
;MEIVIKLLAFGVYYFKDVWNIFDFSIQMISLIGFIVSVATGMTNFSVGVFRLLRIFRIFILIKRLRNIQRLLRVIIISLPAILNVSGVLMILFFVFAVLGMRLFGRTRWQGAINEHVNFSSFLPAFGYVARSSFGEDWQDLMESIPVEAPSCSLKWGDCADHPLL
;
A
#
# COMPACT_ATOMS: atom_id res chain seq x y z
N MET A 1 -5.36 -16.67 -29.65
CA MET A 1 -4.84 -16.54 -31.02
C MET A 1 -3.57 -15.70 -31.08
N GLU A 2 -3.52 -14.51 -30.48
CA GLU A 2 -2.35 -13.61 -30.54
C GLU A 2 -1.03 -14.23 -30.02
N ILE A 3 -1.07 -14.99 -28.93
CA ILE A 3 0.11 -15.66 -28.35
C ILE A 3 0.57 -16.86 -29.17
N VAL A 4 -0.38 -17.60 -29.77
CA VAL A 4 -0.07 -18.73 -30.66
C VAL A 4 0.67 -18.21 -31.90
N ILE A 5 0.23 -17.08 -32.44
CA ILE A 5 0.87 -16.41 -33.57
C ILE A 5 2.27 -15.91 -33.17
N LYS A 6 2.43 -15.27 -31.99
CA LYS A 6 3.75 -14.83 -31.50
C LYS A 6 4.71 -15.99 -31.24
N LEU A 7 4.22 -17.10 -30.69
CA LEU A 7 5.03 -18.29 -30.39
C LEU A 7 5.49 -18.99 -31.67
N LEU A 8 4.62 -19.08 -32.68
CA LEU A 8 4.96 -19.61 -34.00
C LEU A 8 5.92 -18.69 -34.78
N ALA A 9 5.80 -17.37 -34.63
CA ALA A 9 6.65 -16.40 -35.32
C ALA A 9 8.05 -16.24 -34.71
N PHE A 10 8.18 -16.30 -33.37
CA PHE A 10 9.46 -16.04 -32.67
C PHE A 10 10.13 -17.31 -32.09
N GLY A 11 9.44 -18.44 -32.03
CA GLY A 11 9.97 -19.70 -31.52
C GLY A 11 10.56 -19.57 -30.11
N VAL A 12 11.74 -20.17 -29.87
CA VAL A 12 12.43 -20.15 -28.57
C VAL A 12 12.90 -18.73 -28.17
N TYR A 13 13.09 -17.82 -29.13
CA TYR A 13 13.48 -16.44 -28.86
C TYR A 13 12.40 -15.64 -28.12
N TYR A 14 11.15 -16.13 -28.14
CA TYR A 14 10.05 -15.58 -27.35
C TYR A 14 10.33 -15.59 -25.84
N PHE A 15 11.04 -16.61 -25.34
CA PHE A 15 11.35 -16.76 -23.92
C PHE A 15 12.57 -15.95 -23.45
N LYS A 16 13.22 -15.17 -24.33
CA LYS A 16 14.30 -14.25 -23.91
C LYS A 16 13.77 -12.89 -23.46
N ASP A 17 12.60 -12.49 -23.94
CA ASP A 17 11.99 -11.22 -23.55
C ASP A 17 11.08 -11.44 -22.33
N VAL A 18 11.47 -10.84 -21.21
CA VAL A 18 10.72 -10.90 -19.93
C VAL A 18 9.27 -10.45 -20.13
N TRP A 19 9.02 -9.50 -21.04
CA TRP A 19 7.68 -9.01 -21.34
C TRP A 19 6.81 -10.06 -22.02
N ASN A 20 7.40 -10.87 -22.90
CA ASN A 20 6.69 -11.93 -23.60
C ASN A 20 6.40 -13.12 -22.70
N ILE A 21 7.35 -13.52 -21.85
CA ILE A 21 7.14 -14.58 -20.84
C ILE A 21 6.00 -14.21 -19.89
N PHE A 22 5.94 -12.95 -19.49
CA PHE A 22 4.92 -12.43 -18.60
C PHE A 22 3.53 -12.36 -19.27
N ASP A 23 3.46 -11.94 -20.54
CA ASP A 23 2.22 -11.99 -21.33
C ASP A 23 1.69 -13.44 -21.45
N PHE A 24 2.60 -14.39 -21.68
CA PHE A 24 2.28 -15.82 -21.73
C PHE A 24 1.76 -16.38 -20.41
N SER A 25 2.44 -16.10 -19.30
CA SER A 25 2.05 -16.64 -17.99
C SER A 25 0.65 -16.19 -17.58
N ILE A 26 0.29 -14.93 -17.84
CA ILE A 26 -1.03 -14.37 -17.50
C ILE A 26 -2.12 -14.95 -18.38
N GLN A 27 -1.83 -15.16 -19.67
CA GLN A 27 -2.77 -15.84 -20.55
C GLN A 27 -3.02 -17.28 -20.09
N MET A 28 -1.97 -18.00 -19.69
CA MET A 28 -2.07 -19.36 -19.18
C MET A 28 -2.84 -19.43 -17.86
N ILE A 29 -2.56 -18.56 -16.90
CA ILE A 29 -3.29 -18.50 -15.62
C ILE A 29 -4.78 -18.21 -15.85
N SER A 30 -5.09 -17.27 -16.75
CA SER A 30 -6.48 -16.97 -17.10
C SER A 30 -7.19 -18.13 -17.81
N LEU A 31 -6.47 -18.92 -18.61
CA LEU A 31 -7.01 -20.10 -19.28
C LEU A 31 -7.27 -21.24 -18.28
N ILE A 32 -6.29 -21.52 -17.40
CA ILE A 32 -6.40 -22.52 -16.34
C ILE A 32 -7.58 -22.18 -15.43
N GLY A 33 -7.66 -20.91 -14.99
CA GLY A 33 -8.79 -20.48 -14.19
C GLY A 33 -10.10 -20.78 -14.90
N PHE A 34 -10.23 -20.44 -16.21
CA PHE A 34 -11.48 -20.63 -16.95
C PHE A 34 -11.87 -22.11 -16.99
N ILE A 35 -10.93 -23.00 -17.27
CA ILE A 35 -11.14 -24.45 -17.27
C ILE A 35 -11.60 -24.93 -15.89
N VAL A 36 -10.95 -24.48 -14.81
CA VAL A 36 -11.32 -24.83 -13.43
C VAL A 36 -12.73 -24.35 -13.10
N SER A 37 -13.11 -23.14 -13.52
CA SER A 37 -14.45 -22.59 -13.27
C SER A 37 -15.57 -23.39 -13.96
N VAL A 38 -15.29 -23.90 -15.17
CA VAL A 38 -16.21 -24.74 -15.93
C VAL A 38 -16.28 -26.16 -15.34
N ALA A 39 -15.14 -26.72 -14.92
CA ALA A 39 -15.05 -28.09 -14.42
C ALA A 39 -15.63 -28.27 -13.00
N THR A 40 -15.50 -27.25 -12.14
CA THR A 40 -15.89 -27.35 -10.72
C THR A 40 -17.20 -26.66 -10.38
N GLY A 41 -17.77 -25.87 -11.31
CA GLY A 41 -18.98 -25.07 -11.05
C GLY A 41 -18.80 -23.96 -9.99
N MET A 42 -17.59 -23.77 -9.45
CA MET A 42 -17.29 -22.73 -8.46
C MET A 42 -17.21 -21.36 -9.13
N THR A 43 -18.33 -20.63 -9.11
CA THR A 43 -18.46 -19.29 -9.68
C THR A 43 -17.92 -18.17 -8.77
N ASN A 44 -17.94 -18.35 -7.45
CA ASN A 44 -17.70 -17.23 -6.51
C ASN A 44 -16.22 -16.89 -6.31
N PHE A 45 -15.33 -17.87 -6.14
CA PHE A 45 -13.88 -17.62 -5.98
C PHE A 45 -13.22 -17.20 -7.31
N SER A 46 -13.76 -17.68 -8.42
CA SER A 46 -13.17 -17.52 -9.74
C SER A 46 -13.42 -16.12 -10.31
N VAL A 47 -14.60 -15.53 -10.11
CA VAL A 47 -14.97 -14.21 -10.67
C VAL A 47 -14.05 -13.07 -10.21
N GLY A 48 -13.65 -13.02 -8.93
CA GLY A 48 -12.76 -11.96 -8.41
C GLY A 48 -11.36 -12.02 -9.02
N VAL A 49 -10.77 -13.22 -9.07
CA VAL A 49 -9.43 -13.44 -9.64
C VAL A 49 -9.42 -13.15 -11.14
N PHE A 50 -10.44 -13.56 -11.89
CA PHE A 50 -10.51 -13.21 -13.31
C PHE A 50 -10.69 -11.72 -13.57
N ARG A 51 -11.42 -11.01 -12.71
CA ARG A 51 -11.54 -9.54 -12.81
C ARG A 51 -10.17 -8.89 -12.64
N LEU A 52 -9.39 -9.32 -11.65
CA LEU A 52 -8.01 -8.85 -11.46
C LEU A 52 -7.12 -9.17 -12.66
N LEU A 53 -7.18 -10.39 -13.20
CA LEU A 53 -6.41 -10.77 -14.40
C LEU A 53 -6.80 -9.95 -15.64
N ARG A 54 -8.08 -9.61 -15.80
CA ARG A 54 -8.55 -8.72 -16.89
C ARG A 54 -8.02 -7.30 -16.74
N ILE A 55 -8.07 -6.74 -15.54
CA ILE A 55 -7.48 -5.43 -15.23
C ILE A 55 -5.98 -5.46 -15.54
N PHE A 56 -5.31 -6.52 -15.12
CA PHE A 56 -3.88 -6.70 -15.33
C PHE A 56 -3.50 -6.78 -16.82
N ARG A 57 -4.32 -7.41 -17.67
CA ARG A 57 -4.16 -7.36 -19.14
C ARG A 57 -4.26 -5.95 -19.72
N ILE A 58 -5.16 -5.11 -19.19
CA ILE A 58 -5.28 -3.70 -19.62
C ILE A 58 -4.00 -2.93 -19.28
N PHE A 59 -3.44 -3.14 -18.08
CA PHE A 59 -2.14 -2.59 -17.70
C PHE A 59 -0.99 -3.06 -18.60
N ILE A 60 -1.06 -4.27 -19.15
CA ILE A 60 -0.08 -4.78 -20.12
C ILE A 60 -0.26 -4.13 -21.50
N LEU A 61 -1.49 -3.78 -21.89
CA LEU A 61 -1.75 -3.03 -23.12
C LEU A 61 -1.10 -1.64 -23.09
N ILE A 62 -1.16 -0.98 -21.93
CA ILE A 62 -0.48 0.29 -21.65
C ILE A 62 1.04 0.16 -21.83
N LYS A 63 1.63 -1.00 -21.52
CA LYS A 63 3.05 -1.27 -21.74
C LYS A 63 3.42 -1.45 -23.21
N ARG A 64 2.48 -1.66 -24.14
CA ARG A 64 2.77 -1.68 -25.58
C ARG A 64 2.99 -0.26 -26.13
N LEU A 65 2.57 0.77 -25.40
CA LEU A 65 2.81 2.16 -25.75
C LEU A 65 4.27 2.52 -25.43
N ARG A 66 5.08 2.66 -26.49
CA ARG A 66 6.53 2.96 -26.41
C ARG A 66 6.84 4.20 -25.56
N ASN A 67 5.93 5.18 -25.52
CA ASN A 67 6.04 6.37 -24.68
C ASN A 67 5.94 6.05 -23.18
N ILE A 68 5.02 5.16 -22.78
CA ILE A 68 4.81 4.80 -21.37
C ILE A 68 5.92 3.90 -20.86
N GLN A 69 6.47 3.02 -21.72
CA GLN A 69 7.64 2.22 -21.37
C GLN A 69 8.84 3.09 -20.99
N ARG A 70 9.03 4.23 -21.67
CA ARG A 70 10.10 5.18 -21.33
C ARG A 70 9.89 5.75 -19.92
N LEU A 71 8.68 6.17 -19.60
CA LEU A 71 8.34 6.69 -18.27
C LEU A 71 8.50 5.63 -17.17
N LEU A 72 7.96 4.42 -17.37
CA LEU A 72 8.11 3.31 -16.43
C LEU A 72 9.58 2.93 -16.23
N ARG A 73 10.39 2.96 -17.29
CA ARG A 73 11.84 2.72 -17.18
C ARG A 73 12.50 3.78 -16.30
N VAL A 74 12.17 5.06 -16.48
CA VAL A 74 12.71 6.13 -15.64
C VAL A 74 12.30 5.92 -14.18
N ILE A 75 11.05 5.56 -13.92
CA ILE A 75 10.57 5.21 -12.57
C ILE A 75 11.38 4.05 -11.97
N ILE A 76 11.58 2.96 -12.73
CA ILE A 76 12.34 1.79 -12.24
C ILE A 76 13.81 2.15 -11.97
N ILE A 77 14.40 3.00 -12.81
CA ILE A 77 15.79 3.46 -12.61
C ILE A 77 15.89 4.39 -11.39
N SER A 78 14.87 5.18 -11.08
CA SER A 78 14.87 6.07 -9.91
C SER A 78 14.48 5.37 -8.60
N LEU A 79 13.80 4.21 -8.66
CA LEU A 79 13.37 3.46 -7.47
C LEU A 79 14.50 3.20 -6.46
N PRO A 80 15.71 2.74 -6.83
CA PRO A 80 16.79 2.53 -5.85
C PRO A 80 17.17 3.80 -5.08
N ALA A 81 17.21 4.94 -5.77
CA ALA A 81 17.50 6.22 -5.13
C ALA A 81 16.37 6.65 -4.18
N ILE A 82 15.12 6.45 -4.58
CA ILE A 82 13.94 6.68 -3.73
C ILE A 82 13.99 5.76 -2.51
N LEU A 83 14.35 4.49 -2.69
CA LEU A 83 14.44 3.51 -1.59
C LEU A 83 15.47 3.94 -0.54
N ASN A 84 16.63 4.46 -0.96
CA ASN A 84 17.64 4.98 -0.03
C ASN A 84 17.08 6.11 0.85
N VAL A 85 16.42 7.10 0.25
CA VAL A 85 15.80 8.22 0.98
C VAL A 85 14.66 7.72 1.86
N SER A 86 13.82 6.82 1.33
CA SER A 86 12.72 6.23 2.08
C SER A 86 13.19 5.45 3.30
N GLY A 87 14.36 4.80 3.24
CA GLY A 87 14.95 4.10 4.40
C GLY A 87 15.24 5.06 5.57
N VAL A 88 15.84 6.22 5.27
CA VAL A 88 16.06 7.27 6.29
C VAL A 88 14.73 7.77 6.84
N LEU A 89 13.76 7.99 5.96
CA LEU A 89 12.41 8.44 6.31
C LEU A 89 11.66 7.43 7.19
N MET A 90 11.83 6.13 6.94
CA MET A 90 11.25 5.06 7.75
C MET A 90 11.85 5.02 9.17
N ILE A 91 13.16 5.26 9.32
CA ILE A 91 13.79 5.39 10.63
C ILE A 91 13.23 6.60 11.38
N LEU A 92 13.06 7.73 10.67
CA LEU A 92 12.46 8.93 11.25
C LEU A 92 11.03 8.66 11.74
N PHE A 93 10.19 8.00 10.92
CA PHE A 93 8.84 7.61 11.30
C PHE A 93 8.82 6.65 12.48
N PHE A 94 9.77 5.71 12.55
CA PHE A 94 9.89 4.81 13.69
C PHE A 94 10.15 5.58 14.99
N VAL A 95 11.11 6.52 14.99
CA VAL A 95 11.42 7.33 16.17
C VAL A 95 10.21 8.16 16.59
N PHE A 96 9.55 8.84 15.65
CA PHE A 96 8.36 9.64 15.98
C PHE A 96 7.17 8.80 16.42
N ALA A 97 6.96 7.61 15.89
CA ALA A 97 5.92 6.70 16.36
C ALA A 97 6.15 6.30 17.81
N VAL A 98 7.40 5.96 18.17
CA VAL A 98 7.76 5.62 19.56
C VAL A 98 7.61 6.82 20.49
N LEU A 99 8.05 8.02 20.07
CA LEU A 99 7.83 9.24 20.84
C LEU A 99 6.34 9.54 21.03
N GLY A 100 5.55 9.44 19.96
CA GLY A 100 4.11 9.62 19.99
C GLY A 100 3.41 8.66 20.95
N MET A 101 3.84 7.40 21.01
CA MET A 101 3.32 6.44 22.01
C MET A 101 3.63 6.86 23.45
N ARG A 102 4.81 7.46 23.69
CA ARG A 102 5.19 7.93 25.04
C ARG A 102 4.42 9.18 25.45
N LEU A 103 4.15 10.08 24.51
CA LEU A 103 3.50 11.36 24.75
C LEU A 103 1.97 11.24 24.76
N PHE A 104 1.41 10.57 23.76
CA PHE A 104 -0.03 10.58 23.47
C PHE A 104 -0.69 9.20 23.61
N GLY A 105 0.05 8.18 24.06
CA GLY A 105 -0.48 6.81 24.15
C GLY A 105 -1.59 6.61 25.18
N ARG A 106 -1.76 7.57 26.11
CA ARG A 106 -2.82 7.57 27.13
C ARG A 106 -3.87 8.66 26.91
N THR A 107 -3.71 9.49 25.88
CA THR A 107 -4.65 10.59 25.61
C THR A 107 -6.05 10.04 25.40
N ARG A 108 -7.02 10.70 26.03
CA ARG A 108 -8.43 10.34 25.90
C ARG A 108 -8.89 10.40 24.44
N TRP A 109 -9.73 9.44 24.05
CA TRP A 109 -10.33 9.44 22.71
C TRP A 109 -11.30 10.61 22.55
N GLN A 110 -11.04 11.44 21.56
CA GLN A 110 -11.88 12.57 21.15
C GLN A 110 -11.50 13.04 19.74
N GLY A 111 -12.46 13.62 19.02
CA GLY A 111 -12.23 14.13 17.66
C GLY A 111 -11.67 13.06 16.74
N ALA A 112 -10.46 13.30 16.20
CA ALA A 112 -9.77 12.35 15.34
C ALA A 112 -9.25 11.11 16.09
N ILE A 113 -8.89 11.22 17.38
CA ILE A 113 -8.36 10.10 18.18
C ILE A 113 -9.47 9.11 18.52
N ASN A 114 -9.36 7.88 17.99
CA ASN A 114 -10.34 6.81 18.14
C ASN A 114 -9.67 5.41 18.18
N GLU A 115 -10.45 4.34 18.16
CA GLU A 115 -9.96 2.96 18.23
C GLU A 115 -8.98 2.59 17.10
N HIS A 116 -9.16 3.16 15.90
CA HIS A 116 -8.30 2.92 14.74
C HIS A 116 -7.17 3.96 14.63
N VAL A 117 -7.33 5.09 15.31
CA VAL A 117 -6.51 6.29 15.21
C VAL A 117 -6.00 6.68 16.58
N ASN A 118 -4.84 6.15 16.98
CA ASN A 118 -4.32 6.44 18.30
C ASN A 118 -2.82 6.13 18.38
N PHE A 119 -2.24 6.53 19.51
CA PHE A 119 -0.86 6.28 19.87
C PHE A 119 -0.71 5.18 20.93
N SER A 120 -1.72 4.31 21.12
CA SER A 120 -1.67 3.28 22.18
C SER A 120 -0.71 2.13 21.86
N SER A 121 -0.46 1.89 20.57
CA SER A 121 0.41 0.82 20.08
C SER A 121 1.18 1.24 18.84
N PHE A 122 2.23 0.48 18.50
CA PHE A 122 3.20 0.90 17.49
C PHE A 122 2.62 1.05 16.08
N LEU A 123 1.81 0.09 15.61
CA LEU A 123 1.26 0.13 14.25
C LEU A 123 0.33 1.33 13.99
N PRO A 124 -0.67 1.63 14.84
CA PRO A 124 -1.50 2.81 14.62
C PRO A 124 -0.69 4.10 14.79
N ALA A 125 0.23 4.20 15.76
CA ALA A 125 1.11 5.36 15.90
C ALA A 125 1.98 5.58 14.64
N PHE A 126 2.56 4.51 14.11
CA PHE A 126 3.36 4.54 12.89
C PHE A 126 2.52 4.91 11.66
N GLY A 127 1.33 4.32 11.52
CA GLY A 127 0.39 4.65 10.45
C GLY A 127 -0.02 6.12 10.49
N TYR A 128 -0.23 6.67 11.69
CA TYR A 128 -0.53 8.08 11.89
C TYR A 128 0.60 9.00 11.45
N VAL A 129 1.83 8.75 11.92
CA VAL A 129 3.01 9.53 11.55
C VAL A 129 3.28 9.47 10.04
N ALA A 130 3.09 8.31 9.42
CA ALA A 130 3.25 8.16 7.98
C ALA A 130 2.18 8.99 7.23
N ARG A 131 0.91 8.89 7.63
CA ARG A 131 -0.21 9.62 7.03
C ARG A 131 -0.06 11.14 7.18
N SER A 132 0.32 11.62 8.36
CA SER A 132 0.58 13.04 8.62
C SER A 132 1.72 13.59 7.77
N SER A 133 2.73 12.76 7.47
CA SER A 133 3.87 13.16 6.63
C SER A 133 3.51 13.31 5.16
N PHE A 134 2.42 12.67 4.69
CA PHE A 134 1.82 12.93 3.38
C PHE A 134 0.87 14.13 3.37
N GLY A 135 0.71 14.81 4.52
CA GLY A 135 -0.13 16.01 4.66
C GLY A 135 -1.60 15.71 4.99
N GLU A 136 -1.94 14.46 5.30
CA GLU A 136 -3.31 14.07 5.66
C GLU A 136 -3.51 14.07 7.20
N ASP A 137 -4.68 14.53 7.66
CA ASP A 137 -5.22 14.40 9.03
C ASP A 137 -4.35 14.94 10.19
N TRP A 138 -3.24 15.62 9.91
CA TRP A 138 -2.36 16.19 10.95
C TRP A 138 -3.04 17.34 11.71
N GLN A 139 -3.92 18.10 11.03
CA GLN A 139 -4.67 19.21 11.63
C GLN A 139 -5.67 18.69 12.66
N ASP A 140 -6.45 17.67 12.28
CA ASP A 140 -7.47 17.07 13.15
C ASP A 140 -6.82 16.40 14.38
N LEU A 141 -5.62 15.84 14.22
CA LEU A 141 -4.84 15.33 15.33
C LEU A 141 -4.40 16.44 16.29
N MET A 142 -3.84 17.53 15.77
CA MET A 142 -3.38 18.65 16.60
C MET A 142 -4.53 19.35 17.34
N GLU A 143 -5.74 19.35 16.77
CA GLU A 143 -6.94 19.84 17.44
C GLU A 143 -7.45 18.87 18.51
N SER A 144 -7.32 17.56 18.30
CA SER A 144 -7.84 16.55 19.23
C SER A 144 -6.89 16.18 20.37
N ILE A 145 -5.60 16.45 20.28
CA ILE A 145 -4.63 16.20 21.36
C ILE A 145 -4.86 17.07 22.61
N PRO A 146 -4.98 18.40 22.54
CA PRO A 146 -5.11 19.23 23.74
C PRO A 146 -6.44 18.94 24.44
N VAL A 147 -6.38 18.11 25.47
CA VAL A 147 -7.51 17.79 26.35
C VAL A 147 -7.20 18.32 27.73
N GLU A 148 -8.03 19.25 28.19
CA GLU A 148 -7.95 19.83 29.53
C GLU A 148 -9.09 19.31 30.43
N ALA A 149 -8.92 19.47 31.74
CA ALA A 149 -9.98 19.17 32.70
C ALA A 149 -11.18 20.13 32.50
N PRO A 150 -12.45 19.68 32.63
CA PRO A 150 -12.91 18.39 33.18
C PRO A 150 -13.04 17.26 32.14
N SER A 151 -12.70 17.48 30.87
CA SER A 151 -12.86 16.48 29.79
C SER A 151 -11.88 15.33 29.90
N CYS A 152 -10.75 15.51 30.60
CA CYS A 152 -9.80 14.46 30.98
C CYS A 152 -9.63 14.38 32.51
N SER A 153 -8.98 13.32 32.99
CA SER A 153 -8.72 13.05 34.40
C SER A 153 -7.23 13.03 34.74
N LEU A 154 -6.78 14.02 35.50
CA LEU A 154 -5.42 14.06 36.06
C LEU A 154 -5.07 12.81 36.89
N LYS A 155 -6.06 12.14 37.49
CA LYS A 155 -5.85 10.90 38.24
C LYS A 155 -5.44 9.72 37.35
N TRP A 156 -5.96 9.67 36.13
CA TRP A 156 -5.71 8.60 35.17
C TRP A 156 -4.59 8.96 34.17
N GLY A 157 -4.14 10.22 34.16
CA GLY A 157 -3.05 10.69 33.30
C GLY A 157 -3.40 10.63 31.82
N ASP A 158 -4.67 10.89 31.48
CA ASP A 158 -5.22 10.88 30.12
C ASP A 158 -5.36 12.30 29.51
N CYS A 159 -4.92 13.32 30.26
CA CYS A 159 -4.75 14.69 29.76
C CYS A 159 -3.44 14.82 28.97
N ALA A 160 -3.44 15.60 27.90
CA ALA A 160 -2.24 15.81 27.08
C ALA A 160 -1.16 16.64 27.77
N ASP A 161 -1.55 17.56 28.65
CA ASP A 161 -0.64 18.36 29.48
C ASP A 161 -0.27 17.63 30.78
N HIS A 162 0.22 16.40 30.67
CA HIS A 162 1.06 15.90 31.74
C HIS A 162 2.48 16.39 31.45
N PRO A 163 3.05 17.33 32.25
CA PRO A 163 4.43 17.73 32.05
C PRO A 163 5.28 16.45 32.10
N LEU A 164 6.20 16.33 31.15
CA LEU A 164 7.24 15.30 31.13
C LEU A 164 8.26 15.50 32.27
N LEU A 165 7.86 16.10 33.40
CA LEU A 165 8.57 16.33 34.65
C LEU A 165 7.57 16.44 35.80
#